data_AF-A0A7S9C6Z1-F1
#
_entry.id   AF-A0A7S9C6Z1-F1
#
_cell.length_a   1.000
_cell.length_b   1.000
_cell.length_c   1.000
_cell.angle_alpha   90.00
_cell.angle_beta   90.00
_cell.angle_gamma   90.00
#
_symmetry.space_group_name_H-M   'P 1'
#
loop_
_entity.id
_entity.type
_entity.pdbx_description
1 polymer ?
#
loop_
_entity_poly.entity_id
_entity_poly.type
_entity_poly.pdbx_seq_one_letter_code
_entity_poly.pdbx_strand_id
1 'polypeptide(L)'
;MSKTPRLPRLLCLGAALLALAGCTTPSASPGWDQRFGESMRALQAQQVVDPAAPQRHAQENGKADGRTVREARERQVDSYKAPPPSNVINIGVGAGR
;
A
#
# COMPACT_ATOMS: atom_id res chain seq x y z
N MET A 1 51.12 29.82 26.83
CA MET A 1 49.70 29.47 26.59
C MET A 1 49.26 30.15 25.29
N SER A 2 48.60 29.57 24.30
CA SER A 2 47.70 28.41 24.25
C SER A 2 47.85 27.72 22.88
N LYS A 3 48.00 26.39 22.87
CA LYS A 3 47.81 25.58 21.66
C LYS A 3 46.31 25.36 21.53
N THR A 4 45.68 25.91 20.50
CA THR A 4 44.26 25.69 20.21
C THR A 4 44.10 24.35 19.48
N PRO A 5 43.53 23.30 20.11
CA PRO A 5 43.37 21.98 19.50
C PRO A 5 42.05 21.95 18.71
N ARG A 6 41.86 22.89 17.78
CA ARG A 6 40.58 23.05 17.07
C ARG A 6 40.52 22.19 15.79
N LEU A 7 41.64 22.08 15.09
CA LEU A 7 41.72 21.37 13.82
C LEU A 7 41.41 19.85 13.89
N PRO A 8 41.99 19.06 14.81
CA PRO A 8 41.70 17.62 14.85
C PRO A 8 40.27 17.32 15.34
N ARG A 9 39.71 18.19 16.19
CA ARG A 9 38.31 18.07 16.65
C ARG A 9 37.31 18.35 15.53
N LEU A 10 37.58 19.35 14.69
CA LEU A 10 36.79 19.64 13.49
C LEU A 10 36.83 18.48 12.48
N LEU A 11 38.00 17.85 12.30
CA LEU A 11 38.15 16.70 11.41
C LEU A 11 37.38 15.47 11.90
N CYS A 12 37.47 15.14 13.19
CA CYS A 12 36.71 14.04 13.78
C CYS A 12 35.20 14.28 13.75
N LEU A 13 34.76 15.54 13.96
CA LEU A 13 33.35 15.89 13.87
C LEU A 13 32.82 15.77 12.43
N GLY A 14 33.59 16.20 11.44
CA GLY A 14 33.26 16.02 10.02
C GLY A 14 33.16 14.54 9.62
N ALA A 15 34.10 13.71 10.08
CA ALA A 15 34.07 12.27 9.83
C ALA A 15 32.87 11.58 10.50
N ALA A 16 32.52 11.97 11.73
CA ALA A 16 31.34 11.45 12.42
C ALA A 16 30.03 11.84 11.72
N LEU A 17 29.92 13.08 11.22
CA LEU A 17 28.75 13.54 10.46
C LEU A 17 28.59 12.80 9.12
N LEU A 18 29.69 12.52 8.42
CA LEU A 18 29.68 11.71 7.18
C LEU A 18 29.30 10.25 7.44
N ALA A 19 29.77 9.66 8.55
CA ALA A 19 29.40 8.32 8.95
C ALA A 19 27.90 8.22 9.33
N LEU A 20 27.34 9.26 9.96
CA LEU A 20 25.90 9.32 10.26
C LEU A 20 25.04 9.61 9.02
N ALA A 21 25.56 10.32 8.02
CA ALA A 21 24.83 10.61 6.78
C ALA A 21 24.52 9.34 5.95
N GLY A 22 25.34 8.28 6.11
CA GLY A 22 25.04 6.96 5.52
C GLY A 22 23.89 6.21 6.20
N CYS A 23 23.58 6.53 7.46
CA CYS A 23 22.42 5.96 8.18
C CYS A 23 21.12 6.71 7.88
N THR A 24 21.22 7.93 7.35
CA THR A 24 20.08 8.75 6.95
C THR A 24 19.97 8.91 5.45
N THR A 25 20.66 8.07 4.64
CA THR A 25 20.26 7.95 3.23
C THR A 25 18.77 7.70 3.28
N PRO A 26 17.94 8.63 2.79
CA PRO A 26 16.52 8.38 2.75
C PRO A 26 16.43 7.09 1.99
N SER A 27 15.88 6.05 2.61
CA SER A 27 15.24 4.97 1.88
C SER A 27 14.02 5.59 1.18
N ALA A 28 14.24 6.64 0.38
CA ALA A 28 13.33 7.18 -0.58
C ALA A 28 13.23 6.05 -1.58
N SER A 29 12.18 5.25 -1.44
CA SER A 29 11.70 4.32 -2.44
C SER A 29 11.97 4.96 -3.81
N PRO A 30 12.95 4.48 -4.60
CA PRO A 30 13.52 5.24 -5.72
C PRO A 30 12.43 5.72 -6.71
N GLY A 31 11.86 6.92 -6.54
CA GLY A 31 10.72 7.43 -7.32
C GLY A 31 9.50 6.49 -7.47
N TRP A 32 9.50 5.30 -6.86
CA TRP A 32 8.52 4.24 -7.12
C TRP A 32 7.13 4.69 -6.67
N ASP A 33 7.08 5.39 -5.55
CA ASP A 33 5.85 5.93 -4.98
C ASP A 33 5.25 7.00 -5.91
N GLN A 34 6.08 7.77 -6.63
CA GLN A 34 5.61 8.74 -7.62
C GLN A 34 4.93 8.05 -8.82
N ARG A 35 5.38 6.84 -9.17
CA ARG A 35 4.89 6.08 -10.33
C ARG A 35 3.90 4.99 -9.98
N PHE A 36 3.60 4.79 -8.70
CA PHE A 36 2.71 3.72 -8.23
C PHE A 36 1.33 3.76 -8.92
N GLY A 37 0.78 4.96 -9.12
CA GLY A 37 -0.50 5.11 -9.83
C GLY A 37 -0.43 4.65 -11.30
N GLU A 38 0.71 4.86 -11.97
CA GLU A 38 0.91 4.42 -13.35
C GLU A 38 1.07 2.90 -13.44
N SER A 39 1.86 2.30 -12.55
CA SER A 39 2.04 0.84 -12.52
C SER A 39 0.73 0.11 -12.22
N MET A 40 -0.08 0.62 -11.29
CA MET A 40 -1.40 0.05 -10.99
C MET A 40 -2.37 0.17 -12.16
N ARG A 41 -2.39 1.31 -12.87
CA ARG A 41 -3.22 1.46 -14.09
C ARG A 41 -2.77 0.53 -15.21
N ALA A 42 -1.47 0.37 -15.40
CA ALA A 42 -0.92 -0.56 -16.39
C ALA A 42 -1.27 -2.01 -16.07
N LEU A 43 -1.15 -2.41 -14.80
CA LEU A 43 -1.55 -3.74 -14.33
C LEU A 43 -3.06 -3.96 -14.52
N GLN A 44 -3.89 -2.99 -14.13
CA GLN A 44 -5.33 -3.07 -14.32
C GLN A 44 -5.70 -3.25 -15.78
N ALA A 45 -5.07 -2.51 -16.70
CA ALA A 45 -5.31 -2.64 -18.13
C ALA A 45 -4.96 -4.05 -18.67
N GLN A 46 -3.98 -4.73 -18.07
CA GLN A 46 -3.64 -6.12 -18.42
C GLN A 46 -4.62 -7.14 -17.81
N GLN A 47 -5.26 -6.81 -16.69
CA GLN A 47 -6.23 -7.67 -16.02
C GLN A 47 -7.65 -7.54 -16.61
N VAL A 48 -7.96 -6.43 -17.28
CA VAL A 48 -9.26 -6.20 -17.90
C VAL A 48 -9.35 -6.94 -19.23
N VAL A 49 -10.16 -8.01 -19.25
CA VAL A 49 -10.41 -8.84 -20.45
C VAL A 49 -11.20 -8.08 -21.52
N ASP A 50 -12.19 -7.27 -21.12
CA ASP A 50 -13.01 -6.47 -22.03
C ASP A 50 -13.38 -5.12 -21.40
N PRO A 51 -12.73 -4.02 -21.80
CA PRO A 51 -13.01 -2.68 -21.28
C PRO A 51 -14.41 -2.15 -21.60
N ALA A 52 -15.05 -2.68 -22.66
CA ALA A 52 -16.36 -2.22 -23.13
C ALA A 52 -17.53 -3.03 -22.55
N ALA A 53 -17.25 -4.08 -21.76
CA ALA A 53 -18.27 -4.90 -21.12
C ALA A 53 -19.27 -4.08 -20.27
N PRO A 54 -18.86 -3.09 -19.46
CA PRO A 54 -19.80 -2.30 -18.67
C PRO A 54 -20.83 -1.54 -19.52
N GLN A 55 -20.43 -0.98 -20.66
CA GLN A 55 -21.32 -0.25 -21.57
C GLN A 55 -22.25 -1.22 -22.31
N ARG A 56 -21.70 -2.35 -22.79
CA ARG A 56 -22.47 -3.37 -23.50
C ARG A 56 -23.57 -3.99 -22.63
N HIS A 57 -23.28 -4.17 -21.34
CA HIS A 57 -24.18 -4.79 -20.36
C HIS A 57 -24.83 -3.76 -19.42
N ALA A 58 -24.79 -2.47 -19.75
CA ALA A 58 -25.32 -1.39 -18.89
C ALA A 58 -26.82 -1.53 -18.57
N GLN A 59 -27.57 -2.24 -19.41
CA GLN A 59 -28.99 -2.53 -19.23
C GLN A 59 -29.23 -3.94 -18.66
N GLU A 60 -28.21 -4.80 -18.64
CA GLU A 60 -28.22 -6.10 -17.96
C GLU A 60 -27.87 -5.91 -16.49
N ASN A 61 -28.65 -5.08 -15.81
CA ASN A 61 -28.71 -5.17 -14.36
C ASN A 61 -29.31 -6.55 -14.08
N GLY A 62 -28.51 -7.45 -13.51
CA GLY A 62 -28.96 -8.78 -13.11
C GLY A 62 -30.32 -8.64 -12.44
N LYS A 63 -31.38 -9.16 -13.08
CA LYS A 63 -32.75 -8.98 -12.61
C LYS A 63 -32.90 -9.79 -11.33
N ALA A 64 -32.54 -9.19 -10.20
CA ALA A 64 -32.81 -9.76 -8.88
C ALA A 64 -34.28 -9.48 -8.57
N ASP A 65 -35.03 -10.51 -8.20
CA ASP A 65 -36.39 -10.32 -7.73
C ASP A 65 -36.40 -9.49 -6.42
N GLY A 66 -37.50 -8.79 -6.16
CA GLY A 66 -37.61 -7.93 -4.97
C GLY A 66 -37.46 -8.70 -3.66
N ARG A 67 -37.79 -10.00 -3.66
CA ARG A 67 -37.62 -10.88 -2.50
C ARG A 67 -36.14 -11.10 -2.20
N THR A 68 -35.35 -11.47 -3.20
CA THR A 68 -33.90 -11.69 -3.10
C THR A 68 -33.21 -10.43 -2.63
N VAL A 69 -33.59 -9.26 -3.17
CA VAL A 69 -33.05 -7.97 -2.72
C VAL A 69 -33.38 -7.71 -1.24
N ARG A 70 -34.62 -7.97 -0.80
CA ARG A 70 -35.03 -7.81 0.60
C ARG A 70 -34.22 -8.74 1.52
N GLU A 71 -34.17 -10.03 1.20
CA GLU A 71 -33.46 -11.03 2.01
C GLU A 71 -31.95 -10.75 2.06
N ALA A 72 -31.34 -10.30 0.95
CA ALA A 72 -29.93 -9.90 0.92
C ALA A 72 -29.67 -8.68 1.81
N ARG A 73 -30.56 -7.68 1.79
CA ARG A 73 -30.47 -6.51 2.67
C ARG A 73 -30.62 -6.88 4.14
N GLU A 74 -31.60 -7.73 4.48
CA GLU A 74 -31.81 -8.21 5.84
C GLU A 74 -30.58 -8.96 6.36
N ARG A 75 -30.04 -9.91 5.58
CA ARG A 75 -28.80 -10.63 5.93
C ARG A 75 -27.60 -9.70 6.08
N GLN A 76 -27.48 -8.69 5.23
CA GLN A 76 -26.40 -7.71 5.33
C GLN A 76 -26.49 -6.95 6.66
N VAL A 77 -27.68 -6.49 7.06
CA VAL A 77 -27.88 -5.81 8.34
C VAL A 77 -27.61 -6.76 9.51
N ASP A 78 -28.10 -8.00 9.44
CA ASP A 78 -27.91 -8.99 10.49
C ASP A 78 -26.45 -9.40 10.67
N SER A 79 -25.65 -9.39 9.58
CA SER A 79 -24.21 -9.67 9.66
C SER A 79 -23.45 -8.69 10.55
N TYR A 80 -23.96 -7.47 10.74
CA TYR A 80 -23.36 -6.49 11.66
C TYR A 80 -23.77 -6.71 13.12
N LYS A 81 -24.87 -7.44 13.38
CA LYS A 81 -25.31 -7.77 14.74
C LYS A 81 -24.50 -8.93 15.33
N ALA A 82 -24.10 -9.87 14.49
CA ALA A 82 -23.28 -11.02 14.85
C ALA A 82 -22.17 -11.19 13.79
N PRO A 83 -21.12 -10.34 13.82
CA PRO A 83 -20.04 -10.44 12.85
C PRO A 83 -19.40 -11.84 12.92
N PRO A 84 -19.17 -12.48 11.77
CA PRO A 84 -18.47 -13.76 11.75
C PRO A 84 -17.07 -13.59 12.35
N PRO A 85 -16.51 -14.64 12.98
CA PRO A 85 -15.17 -14.56 13.55
C PRO A 85 -14.17 -14.14 12.48
N SER A 86 -13.29 -13.18 12.80
CA SER A 86 -12.25 -12.74 11.88
C SER A 86 -11.22 -13.86 11.72
N ASN A 87 -11.26 -14.54 10.58
CA ASN A 87 -10.20 -15.47 10.20
C ASN A 87 -8.98 -14.66 9.77
N VAL A 88 -8.06 -14.38 10.70
CA VAL A 88 -6.78 -13.74 10.40
C VAL A 88 -5.89 -14.76 9.71
N ILE A 89 -5.80 -14.66 8.37
CA ILE A 89 -4.81 -15.42 7.61
C ILE A 89 -3.47 -14.68 7.75
N ASN A 90 -2.63 -15.15 8.67
CA ASN A 90 -1.25 -14.69 8.79
C ASN A 90 -0.41 -15.29 7.66
N ILE A 91 -0.47 -14.69 6.47
CA ILE A 91 0.41 -15.03 5.36
C ILE A 91 1.79 -14.45 5.70
N GLY A 92 2.72 -15.32 6.10
CA GLY A 92 4.06 -14.93 6.54
C GLY A 92 4.90 -14.29 5.43
N VAL A 93 4.78 -12.97 5.25
CA VAL A 93 5.75 -12.17 4.48
C VAL A 93 6.82 -11.71 5.47
N GLY A 94 7.76 -12.59 5.81
CA GLY A 94 8.79 -12.26 6.80
C GLY A 94 9.68 -13.41 7.25
N ALA A 95 10.08 -14.29 6.34
CA ALA A 95 11.21 -15.21 6.58
C ALA A 95 11.87 -15.57 5.24
N GLY A 96 12.37 -14.55 4.55
CA GLY A 96 13.30 -14.70 3.43
C GLY A 96 14.62 -14.07 3.82
N ARG A 97 15.69 -14.87 3.79
CA ARG A 97 17.09 -14.48 3.97
C ARG A 97 17.49 -13.31 3.10
#